data_AF-K9VTU0-F1
#
_entry.id   AF-K9VTU0-F1
#
_cell.length_a   1.000
_cell.length_b   1.000
_cell.length_c   1.000
_cell.angle_alpha   90.00
_cell.angle_beta   90.00
_cell.angle_gamma   90.00
#
_symmetry.space_group_name_H-M   'P 1'
#
loop_
_entity.id
_entity.type
_entity.pdbx_description
1 polymer ?
#
loop_
_entity_poly.entity_id
_entity_poly.type
_entity_poly.pdbx_seq_one_letter_code
_entity_poly.pdbx_strand_id
1 'polypeptide(L)'
;MSEKETLKKIALLAMTSLFSGEEDEQNSLKIKVCSLDDAVEYDNLFSVSIGEPEEDTGDAEAPYFVALVDVEEVDGDEFNCKVLHAEIINDPSENTLKSQMQRENFLRKLKGIKPPDEPPMDDVPLISAVGMDYTTLRDLLAAGKWREADEETGRVMLKVVGSEESGWLSDQDLDNFPCEDLRTIDQLWVKYSNGRFGFSVQKSIWLECGGQPRNLDYEGNLDYEVYLKFGDRIGLRMKDEWKSYNELTFSLNAPEGHLPYVDVLMVASIGCSEFGEFVGAESSLLSRIDTCNL
;
A
#
# COMPACT_ATOMS: atom_id res chain seq x y z
N MET A 1 43.50 -8.47 7.33
CA MET A 1 42.28 -7.77 6.91
C MET A 1 41.15 -8.52 7.57
N SER A 2 40.21 -7.85 8.26
CA SER A 2 39.07 -8.55 8.86
C SER A 2 38.17 -9.08 7.75
N GLU A 3 37.50 -10.21 7.99
CA GLU A 3 36.50 -10.82 7.11
C GLU A 3 35.50 -9.77 6.58
N LYS A 4 35.03 -8.91 7.48
CA LYS A 4 34.14 -7.79 7.19
C LYS A 4 34.71 -6.74 6.23
N GLU A 5 36.01 -6.45 6.33
CA GLU A 5 36.69 -5.52 5.42
C GLU A 5 36.86 -6.14 4.02
N THR A 6 36.99 -7.48 3.95
CA THR A 6 36.98 -8.23 2.69
C THR A 6 35.60 -8.15 2.03
N LEU A 7 34.52 -8.43 2.78
CA LEU A 7 33.15 -8.36 2.28
C LEU A 7 32.76 -6.95 1.80
N LYS A 8 33.19 -5.91 2.54
CA LYS A 8 32.99 -4.51 2.13
C LYS A 8 33.62 -4.20 0.77
N LYS A 9 34.84 -4.71 0.51
CA LYS A 9 35.52 -4.52 -0.77
C LYS A 9 34.83 -5.27 -1.90
N ILE A 10 34.31 -6.46 -1.63
CA ILE A 10 33.55 -7.25 -2.59
C ILE A 10 32.26 -6.52 -2.99
N ALA A 11 31.50 -6.02 -2.01
CA ALA A 11 30.31 -5.21 -2.28
C ALA A 11 30.64 -3.99 -3.14
N LEU A 12 31.72 -3.26 -2.81
CA LEU A 12 32.16 -2.10 -3.58
C LEU A 12 32.56 -2.47 -5.02
N LEU A 13 33.27 -3.57 -5.22
CA LEU A 13 33.69 -4.03 -6.55
C LEU A 13 32.50 -4.49 -7.39
N ALA A 14 31.58 -5.26 -6.82
CA ALA A 14 30.37 -5.72 -7.49
C ALA A 14 29.51 -4.54 -7.95
N MET A 15 29.30 -3.55 -7.08
CA MET A 15 28.48 -2.38 -7.40
C MET A 15 29.20 -1.44 -8.36
N THR A 16 30.50 -1.22 -8.22
CA THR A 16 31.29 -0.48 -9.23
C THR A 16 31.16 -1.15 -10.60
N SER A 17 31.23 -2.48 -10.69
CA SER A 17 31.06 -3.22 -11.95
C SER A 17 29.65 -3.16 -12.52
N LEU A 18 28.61 -3.05 -11.68
CA LEU A 18 27.22 -2.97 -12.12
C LEU A 18 26.86 -1.58 -12.65
N PHE A 19 27.42 -0.53 -12.05
CA PHE A 19 27.00 0.85 -12.28
C PHE A 19 28.01 1.70 -13.06
N SER A 20 29.28 1.30 -13.12
CA SER A 20 30.29 2.00 -13.92
C SER A 20 30.36 1.36 -15.31
N GLY A 21 29.84 2.07 -16.31
CA GLY A 21 30.12 1.76 -17.71
C GLY A 21 31.60 1.98 -18.06
N GLU A 22 32.03 1.52 -19.23
CA GLU A 22 33.40 1.72 -19.73
C GLU A 22 33.80 3.21 -19.73
N GLU A 23 34.72 3.55 -18.83
CA GLU A 23 35.60 4.73 -18.76
C GLU A 23 35.14 6.04 -19.42
N ASP A 24 34.41 6.87 -18.66
CA ASP A 24 34.53 8.33 -18.75
C ASP A 24 35.11 8.84 -17.41
N GLU A 25 36.42 9.11 -17.38
CA GLU A 25 37.15 9.65 -16.18
C GLU A 25 36.53 10.95 -15.63
N GLN A 26 35.70 11.64 -16.42
CA GLN A 26 35.06 12.91 -16.04
C GLN A 26 33.74 12.73 -15.26
N ASN A 27 33.16 11.52 -15.24
CA ASN A 27 31.83 11.25 -14.67
C ASN A 27 31.84 10.00 -13.76
N SER A 28 32.87 9.87 -12.92
CA SER A 28 32.98 8.77 -11.97
C SER A 28 31.83 8.84 -10.95
N LEU A 29 30.91 7.86 -11.01
CA LEU A 29 29.88 7.67 -10.01
C LEU A 29 30.53 7.48 -8.63
N LYS A 30 30.16 8.32 -7.66
CA LYS A 30 30.61 8.16 -6.28
C LYS A 30 29.76 7.08 -5.62
N ILE A 31 30.41 5.96 -5.32
CA ILE A 31 29.81 4.82 -4.63
C ILE A 31 30.39 4.77 -3.21
N LYS A 32 29.51 4.73 -2.21
CA LYS A 32 29.89 4.56 -0.81
C LYS A 32 29.26 3.27 -0.28
N VAL A 33 30.07 2.48 0.42
CA VAL A 33 29.63 1.25 1.08
C VAL A 33 29.84 1.41 2.58
N CYS A 34 28.78 1.22 3.36
CA CYS A 34 28.81 1.25 4.82
C CYS A 34 28.31 -0.10 5.36
N SER A 35 28.93 -0.58 6.44
CA SER A 35 28.46 -1.81 7.09
C SER A 35 27.44 -1.47 8.16
N LEU A 36 26.46 -2.35 8.34
CA LEU A 36 25.35 -2.17 9.28
C LEU A 36 25.51 -3.15 10.44
N ASP A 37 26.32 -2.75 11.41
CA ASP A 37 26.81 -3.59 12.49
C ASP A 37 25.75 -4.01 13.52
N ASP A 38 24.58 -3.36 13.50
CA ASP A 38 23.51 -3.52 14.50
C ASP A 38 22.28 -4.33 13.99
N ALA A 39 22.32 -4.83 12.74
CA ALA A 39 21.24 -5.62 12.18
C ALA A 39 21.14 -7.02 12.84
N VAL A 40 19.96 -7.38 13.35
CA VAL A 40 19.75 -8.66 14.08
C VAL A 40 19.55 -9.86 13.16
N GLU A 41 19.13 -9.59 11.92
CA GLU A 41 18.64 -10.61 10.98
C GLU A 41 19.69 -11.04 9.94
N TYR A 42 20.74 -10.25 9.75
CA TYR A 42 21.74 -10.47 8.70
C TYR A 42 23.14 -10.18 9.24
N ASP A 43 24.02 -11.19 9.21
CA ASP A 43 25.39 -11.08 9.72
C ASP A 43 26.30 -10.21 8.82
N ASN A 44 25.94 -10.10 7.53
CA ASN A 44 26.77 -9.46 6.49
C ASN A 44 26.01 -8.40 5.69
N LEU A 45 25.25 -7.55 6.39
CA LEU A 45 24.46 -6.49 5.77
C LEU A 45 25.29 -5.22 5.51
N PHE A 46 25.16 -4.69 4.30
CA PHE A 46 25.80 -3.45 3.84
C PHE A 46 24.76 -2.51 3.23
N SER A 47 24.96 -1.20 3.42
CA SER A 47 24.33 -0.17 2.60
C SER A 47 25.27 0.27 1.50
N VAL A 48 24.73 0.43 0.29
CA VAL A 48 25.44 0.95 -0.87
C VAL A 48 24.69 2.16 -1.37
N SER A 49 25.32 3.33 -1.35
CA SER A 49 24.76 4.57 -1.90
C SER A 49 25.51 5.02 -3.14
N ILE A 50 24.77 5.50 -4.13
CA ILE A 50 25.29 6.02 -5.40
C ILE A 50 24.86 7.49 -5.49
N GLY A 51 25.85 8.40 -5.44
CA GLY A 51 25.65 9.85 -5.33
C GLY A 51 26.50 10.49 -4.21
N GLU A 52 26.29 11.77 -3.92
CA GLU A 52 26.97 12.53 -2.84
C GLU A 52 26.01 13.02 -1.75
N PRO A 53 25.45 12.14 -0.89
CA PRO A 53 24.81 12.63 0.32
C PRO A 53 25.89 13.09 1.32
N GLU A 54 25.74 14.29 1.88
CA GLU A 54 26.68 14.87 2.85
C GLU A 54 26.77 14.03 4.15
N GLU A 55 25.71 13.28 4.48
CA GLU A 55 25.67 12.33 5.59
C GLU A 55 24.94 11.01 5.20
N ASP A 56 25.26 9.89 5.87
CA ASP A 56 24.61 8.58 5.71
C ASP A 56 23.11 8.55 6.13
N THR A 57 22.56 9.71 6.51
CA THR A 57 21.35 9.86 7.32
C THR A 57 20.13 10.42 6.58
N GLY A 58 20.28 10.85 5.32
CA GLY A 58 19.17 11.33 4.48
C GLY A 58 19.09 12.84 4.24
N ASP A 59 20.05 13.62 4.73
CA ASP A 59 20.03 15.09 4.70
C ASP A 59 20.46 15.72 3.35
N ALA A 60 20.55 14.93 2.28
CA ALA A 60 20.91 15.43 0.95
C ALA A 60 19.72 16.16 0.30
N GLU A 61 19.89 17.40 -0.16
CA GLU A 61 18.83 18.12 -0.88
C GLU A 61 18.50 17.51 -2.26
N ALA A 62 19.45 16.78 -2.86
CA ALA A 62 19.29 16.14 -4.16
C ALA A 62 18.94 14.64 -4.03
N PRO A 63 18.16 14.08 -4.98
CA PRO A 63 17.83 12.65 -4.97
C PRO A 63 19.07 11.80 -5.18
N TYR A 64 19.17 10.68 -4.45
CA TYR A 64 20.27 9.74 -4.57
C TYR A 64 19.79 8.30 -4.40
N PHE A 65 20.49 7.36 -5.04
CA PHE A 65 20.13 5.94 -4.98
C PHE A 65 20.81 5.25 -3.81
N VAL A 66 20.10 4.35 -3.15
CA VAL A 66 20.66 3.52 -2.09
C VAL A 66 20.04 2.13 -2.08
N ALA A 67 20.88 1.12 -1.83
CA ALA A 67 20.50 -0.27 -1.75
C ALA A 67 21.02 -0.91 -0.45
N LEU A 68 20.20 -1.78 0.13
CA LEU A 68 20.59 -2.71 1.18
C LEU A 68 20.99 -4.02 0.52
N VAL A 69 22.19 -4.50 0.84
CA VAL A 69 22.81 -5.65 0.20
C VAL A 69 23.32 -6.59 1.27
N ASP A 70 22.95 -7.85 1.13
CA ASP A 70 23.47 -8.96 1.93
C ASP A 70 24.55 -9.68 1.12
N VAL A 71 25.72 -9.89 1.75
CA VAL A 71 26.89 -10.47 1.09
C VAL A 71 27.33 -11.72 1.82
N GLU A 72 27.16 -12.87 1.20
CA GLU A 72 27.52 -14.17 1.78
C GLU A 72 28.70 -14.79 1.04
N GLU A 73 29.68 -15.33 1.78
CA GLU A 73 30.73 -16.16 1.20
C GLU A 73 30.17 -17.55 0.89
N VAL A 74 30.38 -18.00 -0.35
CA VAL A 74 29.93 -19.33 -0.82
C VAL A 74 31.09 -20.32 -0.76
N ASP A 75 32.25 -19.93 -1.29
CA ASP A 75 33.47 -20.74 -1.29
C ASP A 75 34.70 -19.87 -1.59
N GLY A 76 35.44 -19.39 -0.58
CA GLY A 76 36.82 -18.83 -0.63
C GLY A 76 37.09 -17.62 -1.54
N ASP A 77 36.72 -17.74 -2.81
CA ASP A 77 36.80 -16.76 -3.89
C ASP A 77 35.42 -16.46 -4.53
N GLU A 78 34.35 -17.18 -4.17
CA GLU A 78 32.98 -16.97 -4.66
C GLU A 78 32.07 -16.38 -3.57
N PHE A 79 31.37 -15.29 -3.92
CA PHE A 79 30.50 -14.55 -3.02
C PHE A 79 29.15 -14.30 -3.67
N ASN A 80 28.08 -14.46 -2.90
CA ASN A 80 26.72 -14.10 -3.30
C ASN A 80 26.41 -12.69 -2.79
N CYS A 81 25.87 -11.85 -3.68
CA CYS A 81 25.53 -10.47 -3.38
C CYS A 81 24.05 -10.27 -3.70
N LYS A 82 23.21 -10.19 -2.66
CA LYS A 82 21.76 -10.11 -2.80
C LYS A 82 21.27 -8.73 -2.42
N VAL A 83 20.65 -8.03 -3.37
CA VAL A 83 19.93 -6.78 -3.07
C VAL A 83 18.64 -7.14 -2.33
N LEU A 84 18.54 -6.72 -1.08
CA LEU A 84 17.36 -6.94 -0.25
C LEU A 84 16.30 -5.85 -0.45
N HIS A 85 16.75 -4.61 -0.65
CA HIS A 85 15.89 -3.45 -0.91
C HIS A 85 16.68 -2.37 -1.62
N ALA A 86 16.02 -1.57 -2.45
CA ALA A 86 16.63 -0.44 -3.14
C ALA A 86 15.61 0.68 -3.33
N GLU A 87 16.04 1.92 -3.15
CA GLU A 87 15.17 3.10 -3.20
C GLU A 87 15.96 4.34 -3.66
N ILE A 88 15.24 5.33 -4.20
CA ILE A 88 15.76 6.68 -4.43
C ILE A 88 15.32 7.56 -3.26
N ILE A 89 16.26 8.00 -2.44
CA ILE A 89 15.96 8.91 -1.34
C ILE A 89 15.81 10.33 -1.89
N ASN A 90 14.85 11.09 -1.35
CA ASN A 90 14.49 12.44 -1.78
C ASN A 90 13.97 12.52 -3.23
N ASP A 91 13.38 11.44 -3.76
CA ASP A 91 12.66 11.47 -5.03
C ASP A 91 11.42 12.38 -4.94
N PRO A 92 11.34 13.49 -5.72
CA PRO A 92 10.18 14.38 -5.70
C PRO A 92 8.89 13.73 -6.20
N SER A 93 8.98 12.64 -6.97
CA SER A 93 7.83 11.94 -7.56
C SER A 93 7.17 10.95 -6.60
N GLU A 94 7.80 10.62 -5.47
CA GLU A 94 7.34 9.62 -4.51
C GLU A 94 6.69 10.21 -3.25
N ASN A 95 6.05 11.39 -3.33
CA ASN A 95 5.49 12.07 -2.14
C ASN A 95 4.14 11.49 -1.63
N THR A 96 3.89 10.21 -1.85
CA THR A 96 2.68 9.53 -1.35
C THR A 96 2.90 9.01 0.07
N LEU A 97 1.83 8.88 0.87
CA LEU A 97 1.91 8.34 2.23
C LEU A 97 2.53 6.92 2.25
N LYS A 98 2.26 6.11 1.22
CA LYS A 98 2.81 4.76 1.03
C LYS A 98 4.33 4.79 0.84
N SER A 99 4.81 5.63 -0.07
CA SER A 99 6.23 5.82 -0.33
C SER A 99 6.94 6.41 0.89
N GLN A 100 6.32 7.37 1.59
CA GLN A 100 6.86 7.92 2.84
C GLN A 100 7.05 6.86 3.92
N MET A 101 6.06 5.98 4.12
CA MET A 101 6.15 4.88 5.09
C MET A 101 7.20 3.83 4.71
N GLN A 102 7.27 3.46 3.43
CA GLN A 102 8.29 2.53 2.93
C GLN A 102 9.69 3.12 3.13
N ARG A 103 9.86 4.39 2.77
CA ARG A 103 11.08 5.17 2.97
C ARG A 103 11.50 5.23 4.43
N GLU A 104 10.58 5.52 5.35
CA GLU A 104 10.90 5.58 6.78
C GLU A 104 11.36 4.22 7.32
N ASN A 105 10.69 3.14 6.93
CA ASN A 105 11.07 1.79 7.33
C ASN A 105 12.44 1.39 6.78
N PHE A 106 12.72 1.76 5.54
CA PHE A 106 14.02 1.55 4.92
C PHE A 106 15.13 2.38 5.62
N LEU A 107 14.89 3.66 5.90
CA LEU A 107 15.82 4.53 6.64
C LEU A 107 16.11 4.01 8.04
N ARG A 108 15.14 3.38 8.72
CA ARG A 108 15.37 2.72 10.03
C ARG A 108 16.33 1.54 9.93
N LYS A 109 16.16 0.70 8.89
CA LYS A 109 17.09 -0.41 8.59
C LYS A 109 18.50 0.11 8.29
N LEU A 110 18.61 1.19 7.51
CA LEU A 110 19.90 1.85 7.22
C LEU A 110 20.57 2.43 8.46
N LYS A 111 19.81 2.86 9.46
CA LYS A 111 20.41 3.43 10.68
C LYS A 111 20.85 2.38 11.68
N GLY A 112 20.77 1.08 11.33
CA GLY A 112 21.06 -0.02 12.26
C GLY A 112 20.19 0.07 13.52
N ILE A 113 19.05 0.76 13.45
CA ILE A 113 18.15 0.89 14.59
C ILE A 113 17.51 -0.48 14.71
N LYS A 114 18.06 -1.30 15.63
CA LYS A 114 17.41 -2.50 16.14
C LYS A 114 15.94 -2.14 16.34
N PRO A 115 14.97 -2.94 15.83
CA PRO A 115 13.59 -2.72 16.22
C PRO A 115 13.64 -2.63 17.75
N PRO A 116 13.20 -1.50 18.34
CA PRO A 116 13.13 -1.44 19.79
C PRO A 116 12.27 -2.65 20.22
N ASP A 117 12.50 -3.26 21.39
CA ASP A 117 11.54 -4.24 21.96
C ASP A 117 10.14 -3.73 21.63
N GLU A 118 9.42 -4.38 20.68
CA GLU A 118 8.42 -3.69 19.84
C GLU A 118 7.62 -2.69 20.68
N PRO A 119 7.91 -1.38 20.59
CA PRO A 119 7.04 -0.41 21.21
C PRO A 119 5.73 -0.56 20.43
N PRO A 120 4.57 -0.57 21.11
CA PRO A 120 3.30 -0.93 20.50
C PRO A 120 3.19 -0.16 19.18
N MET A 121 3.13 -0.93 18.10
CA MET A 121 3.01 -0.51 16.72
C MET A 121 1.84 0.47 16.63
N ASP A 122 2.06 1.78 16.86
CA ASP A 122 1.04 2.78 17.23
C ASP A 122 -0.35 2.30 16.81
N ASP A 123 -1.09 1.73 17.78
CA ASP A 123 -2.38 1.09 17.51
C ASP A 123 -3.18 2.09 16.69
N VAL A 124 -3.68 1.69 15.51
CA VAL A 124 -4.56 2.56 14.73
C VAL A 124 -5.66 2.97 15.69
N PRO A 125 -5.81 4.26 16.01
CA PRO A 125 -6.78 4.69 16.99
C PRO A 125 -8.15 4.17 16.54
N LEU A 126 -8.76 3.29 17.34
CA LEU A 126 -10.06 2.70 17.02
C LEU A 126 -11.16 3.72 17.35
N ILE A 127 -11.18 4.82 16.59
CA ILE A 127 -12.08 5.94 16.80
C ILE A 127 -13.41 5.62 16.11
N SER A 128 -14.51 5.92 16.80
CA SER A 128 -15.86 5.81 16.27
C SER A 128 -16.70 6.98 16.76
N ALA A 129 -17.42 7.62 15.84
CA ALA A 129 -18.37 8.66 16.18
C ALA A 129 -19.62 8.09 16.86
N VAL A 130 -19.90 6.80 16.66
CA VAL A 130 -21.10 6.09 17.13
C VAL A 130 -20.81 5.07 18.23
N GLY A 131 -19.54 4.96 18.69
CA GLY A 131 -19.14 4.00 19.71
C GLY A 131 -19.02 2.55 19.20
N MET A 132 -18.76 2.37 17.92
CA MET A 132 -18.45 1.07 17.31
C MET A 132 -17.10 0.54 17.80
N ASP A 133 -17.09 -0.73 18.19
CA ASP A 133 -15.89 -1.48 18.55
C ASP A 133 -15.28 -2.17 17.32
N TYR A 134 -14.07 -1.73 16.94
CA TYR A 134 -13.31 -2.24 15.81
C TYR A 134 -12.24 -3.28 16.18
N THR A 135 -12.20 -3.73 17.44
CA THR A 135 -11.18 -4.68 17.91
C THR A 135 -11.19 -5.99 17.13
N THR A 136 -12.37 -6.56 16.87
CA THR A 136 -12.51 -7.78 16.05
C THR A 136 -11.94 -7.59 14.65
N LEU A 137 -12.29 -6.49 13.98
CA LEU A 137 -11.77 -6.18 12.64
C LEU A 137 -10.24 -6.05 12.65
N ARG A 138 -9.69 -5.30 13.61
CA ARG A 138 -8.24 -5.16 13.80
C ARG A 138 -7.57 -6.52 13.99
N ASP A 139 -8.11 -7.37 14.86
CA ASP A 139 -7.50 -8.65 15.20
C ASP A 139 -7.53 -9.64 14.03
N LEU A 140 -8.61 -9.64 13.25
CA LEU A 140 -8.71 -10.44 12.02
C LEU A 140 -7.71 -9.99 10.95
N LEU A 141 -7.59 -8.68 10.74
CA LEU A 141 -6.63 -8.10 9.79
C LEU A 141 -5.18 -8.36 10.23
N ALA A 142 -4.87 -8.17 11.52
CA ALA A 142 -3.56 -8.47 12.10
C ALA A 142 -3.18 -9.96 11.95
N ALA A 143 -4.15 -10.85 12.05
CA ALA A 143 -3.97 -12.29 11.84
C ALA A 143 -3.93 -12.71 10.36
N GLY A 144 -4.08 -11.78 9.41
CA GLY A 144 -4.13 -12.08 7.97
C GLY A 144 -5.36 -12.89 7.55
N LYS A 145 -6.45 -12.85 8.33
CA LYS A 145 -7.72 -13.53 8.04
C LYS A 145 -8.58 -12.64 7.14
N TRP A 146 -8.15 -12.49 5.90
CA TRP A 146 -8.69 -11.50 4.95
C TRP A 146 -10.19 -11.69 4.65
N ARG A 147 -10.66 -12.93 4.57
CA ARG A 147 -12.07 -13.22 4.29
C ARG A 147 -12.95 -12.85 5.47
N GLU A 148 -12.57 -13.28 6.66
CA GLU A 148 -13.29 -12.96 7.89
C GLU A 148 -13.23 -11.47 8.21
N ALA A 149 -12.11 -10.79 7.93
CA ALA A 149 -11.99 -9.34 8.07
C ALA A 149 -12.92 -8.58 7.11
N ASP A 150 -13.11 -9.10 5.90
CA ASP A 150 -14.02 -8.55 4.91
C ASP A 150 -15.50 -8.71 5.30
N GLU A 151 -15.88 -9.91 5.74
CA GLU A 151 -17.20 -10.17 6.33
C GLU A 151 -17.47 -9.28 7.55
N GLU A 152 -16.48 -9.13 8.43
CA GLU A 152 -16.55 -8.25 9.59
C GLU A 152 -16.65 -6.77 9.19
N THR A 153 -15.98 -6.36 8.10
CA THR A 153 -16.08 -5.00 7.55
C THR A 153 -17.52 -4.70 7.13
N GLY A 154 -18.17 -5.60 6.38
CA GLY A 154 -19.58 -5.47 6.03
C GLY A 154 -20.49 -5.37 7.27
N ARG A 155 -20.25 -6.24 8.27
CA ARG A 155 -21.01 -6.24 9.52
C ARG A 155 -20.88 -4.92 10.29
N VAL A 156 -19.66 -4.40 10.47
CA VAL A 156 -19.45 -3.13 11.19
C VAL A 156 -20.03 -1.95 10.43
N MET A 157 -19.93 -1.93 9.09
CA MET A 157 -20.53 -0.86 8.30
C MET A 157 -22.06 -0.82 8.44
N LEU A 158 -22.74 -1.97 8.37
CA LEU A 158 -24.19 -2.06 8.63
C LEU A 158 -24.55 -1.57 10.04
N LYS A 159 -23.75 -1.95 11.04
CA LYS A 159 -23.99 -1.55 12.43
C LYS A 159 -23.78 -0.05 12.67
N VAL A 160 -22.77 0.56 12.05
CA VAL A 160 -22.49 1.99 12.16
C VAL A 160 -23.66 2.85 11.70
N VAL A 161 -24.38 2.41 10.66
CA VAL A 161 -25.57 3.11 10.14
C VAL A 161 -26.89 2.59 10.72
N GLY A 162 -26.85 1.60 11.62
CA GLY A 162 -28.05 1.00 12.22
C GLY A 162 -28.90 0.15 11.26
N SER A 163 -28.31 -0.38 10.19
CA SER A 163 -28.99 -1.13 9.12
C SER A 163 -28.80 -2.65 9.24
N GLU A 164 -28.52 -3.16 10.44
CA GLU A 164 -28.27 -4.59 10.69
C GLU A 164 -29.46 -5.49 10.29
N GLU A 165 -30.69 -5.01 10.46
CA GLU A 165 -31.91 -5.78 10.13
C GLU A 165 -32.18 -5.88 8.62
N SER A 166 -31.77 -4.87 7.85
CA SER A 166 -31.95 -4.88 6.39
C SER A 166 -30.87 -5.74 5.72
N GLY A 167 -29.64 -5.71 6.25
CA GLY A 167 -28.51 -6.41 5.66
C GLY A 167 -27.91 -5.72 4.43
N TRP A 168 -28.35 -4.51 4.08
CA TRP A 168 -27.77 -3.70 3.00
C TRP A 168 -27.56 -2.24 3.43
N LEU A 169 -26.63 -1.56 2.75
CA LEU A 169 -26.37 -0.12 2.90
C LEU A 169 -27.10 0.61 1.77
N SER A 170 -27.98 1.55 2.11
CA SER A 170 -28.58 2.45 1.12
C SER A 170 -27.62 3.58 0.73
N ASP A 171 -27.88 4.27 -0.38
CA ASP A 171 -27.13 5.47 -0.78
C ASP A 171 -27.13 6.53 0.34
N GLN A 172 -28.28 6.73 0.98
CA GLN A 172 -28.41 7.66 2.09
C GLN A 172 -27.56 7.25 3.30
N ASP A 173 -27.42 5.95 3.58
CA ASP A 173 -26.57 5.46 4.67
C ASP A 173 -25.10 5.78 4.39
N LEU A 174 -24.66 5.63 3.14
CA LEU A 174 -23.30 5.89 2.73
C LEU A 174 -22.96 7.38 2.67
N ASP A 175 -23.86 8.20 2.14
CA ASP A 175 -23.69 9.66 2.12
C ASP A 175 -23.53 10.27 3.51
N ASN A 176 -24.14 9.63 4.51
CA ASN A 176 -24.10 10.07 5.90
C ASN A 176 -23.14 9.23 6.76
N PHE A 177 -22.41 8.27 6.19
CA PHE A 177 -21.53 7.38 6.94
C PHE A 177 -20.49 8.20 7.74
N PRO A 178 -20.35 8.03 9.05
CA PRO A 178 -19.46 8.89 9.84
C PRO A 178 -18.00 8.78 9.39
N CYS A 179 -17.35 9.93 9.20
CA CYS A 179 -15.98 9.95 8.70
C CYS A 179 -14.96 9.34 9.65
N GLU A 180 -15.19 9.41 10.98
CA GLU A 180 -14.32 8.78 11.96
C GLU A 180 -14.32 7.26 11.78
N ASP A 181 -15.50 6.67 11.67
CA ASP A 181 -15.72 5.25 11.44
C ASP A 181 -15.13 4.78 10.10
N LEU A 182 -15.35 5.55 9.02
CA LEU A 182 -14.80 5.23 7.70
C LEU A 182 -13.27 5.27 7.69
N ARG A 183 -12.67 6.28 8.32
CA ARG A 183 -11.20 6.39 8.45
C ARG A 183 -10.63 5.25 9.27
N THR A 184 -11.27 4.85 10.37
CA THR A 184 -10.80 3.73 11.18
C THR A 184 -10.79 2.43 10.38
N ILE A 185 -11.86 2.14 9.64
CA ILE A 185 -11.91 0.96 8.77
C ILE A 185 -10.80 1.00 7.72
N ASP A 186 -10.66 2.12 7.01
CA ASP A 186 -9.66 2.28 5.96
C ASP A 186 -8.22 2.13 6.50
N GLN A 187 -7.89 2.82 7.60
CA GLN A 187 -6.56 2.78 8.19
C GLN A 187 -6.18 1.38 8.66
N LEU A 188 -7.14 0.60 9.18
CA LEU A 188 -6.90 -0.80 9.54
C LEU A 188 -6.55 -1.64 8.30
N TRP A 189 -7.35 -1.53 7.23
CA TRP A 189 -7.08 -2.25 5.98
C TRP A 189 -5.74 -1.86 5.37
N VAL A 190 -5.44 -0.56 5.30
CA VAL A 190 -4.18 -0.03 4.78
C VAL A 190 -3.00 -0.52 5.62
N LYS A 191 -3.07 -0.42 6.96
CA LYS A 191 -1.99 -0.83 7.86
C LYS A 191 -1.63 -2.31 7.70
N TYR A 192 -2.61 -3.19 7.85
CA TYR A 192 -2.33 -4.63 7.89
C TYR A 192 -2.07 -5.23 6.51
N SER A 193 -2.54 -4.58 5.44
CA SER A 193 -2.24 -5.02 4.06
C SER A 193 -0.93 -4.46 3.49
N ASN A 194 -0.16 -3.70 4.26
CA ASN A 194 1.00 -2.95 3.80
C ASN A 194 0.67 -1.99 2.64
N GLY A 195 -0.44 -1.26 2.80
CA GLY A 195 -0.92 -0.24 1.86
C GLY A 195 -1.51 -0.80 0.56
N ARG A 196 -1.98 -2.04 0.56
CA ARG A 196 -2.51 -2.69 -0.66
C ARG A 196 -4.02 -2.70 -0.76
N PHE A 197 -4.70 -2.69 0.38
CA PHE A 197 -6.14 -2.79 0.52
C PHE A 197 -6.65 -1.61 1.33
N GLY A 198 -7.90 -1.22 1.09
CA GLY A 198 -8.52 -0.04 1.69
C GLY A 198 -9.37 0.74 0.69
N PHE A 199 -10.29 1.52 1.22
CA PHE A 199 -11.17 2.40 0.45
C PHE A 199 -10.40 3.58 -0.17
N SER A 200 -9.42 4.13 0.54
CA SER A 200 -8.51 5.16 0.00
C SER A 200 -7.70 4.62 -1.19
N VAL A 201 -7.24 3.37 -1.09
CA VAL A 201 -6.53 2.68 -2.18
C VAL A 201 -7.46 2.48 -3.38
N GLN A 202 -8.68 1.99 -3.15
CA GLN A 202 -9.70 1.86 -4.20
C GLN A 202 -10.03 3.20 -4.86
N LYS A 203 -10.15 4.28 -4.09
CA LYS A 203 -10.35 5.64 -4.62
C LYS A 203 -9.19 6.09 -5.50
N SER A 204 -7.94 5.87 -5.10
CA SER A 204 -6.78 6.22 -5.94
C SER A 204 -6.86 5.50 -7.29
N ILE A 205 -7.11 4.20 -7.27
CA ILE A 205 -7.22 3.39 -8.48
C ILE A 205 -8.41 3.82 -9.35
N TRP A 206 -9.53 4.19 -8.72
CA TRP A 206 -10.68 4.74 -9.43
C TRP A 206 -10.33 6.00 -10.23
N LEU A 207 -9.61 6.94 -9.59
CA LEU A 207 -9.15 8.18 -10.23
C LEU A 207 -8.14 7.89 -11.36
N GLU A 208 -7.21 6.95 -11.15
CA GLU A 208 -6.27 6.49 -12.19
C GLU A 208 -6.97 5.91 -13.42
N CYS A 209 -8.12 5.24 -13.21
CA CYS A 209 -8.94 4.70 -14.29
C CYS A 209 -9.72 5.77 -15.08
N GLY A 210 -9.61 7.04 -14.68
CA GLY A 210 -10.35 8.17 -15.25
C GLY A 210 -11.65 8.50 -14.52
N GLY A 211 -11.91 7.84 -13.39
CA GLY A 211 -13.08 8.11 -12.56
C GLY A 211 -13.01 9.47 -11.89
N GLN A 212 -14.18 9.95 -11.48
CA GLN A 212 -14.35 11.14 -10.64
C GLN A 212 -15.10 10.73 -9.37
N PRO A 213 -14.95 11.42 -8.24
CA PRO A 213 -15.77 11.18 -7.05
C PRO A 213 -17.27 11.28 -7.35
N ARG A 214 -17.63 12.08 -8.36
CA ARG A 214 -18.94 12.09 -9.03
C ARG A 214 -18.74 11.75 -10.50
N ASN A 215 -18.74 10.46 -10.82
CA ASN A 215 -18.50 10.00 -12.19
C ASN A 215 -19.82 9.86 -12.96
N LEU A 216 -20.57 10.95 -13.05
CA LEU A 216 -21.77 11.01 -13.87
C LEU A 216 -21.48 11.85 -15.11
N ASP A 217 -21.92 11.37 -16.28
CA ASP A 217 -22.00 12.20 -17.46
C ASP A 217 -23.08 13.29 -17.28
N TYR A 218 -23.22 14.19 -18.27
CA TYR A 218 -24.21 15.27 -18.23
C TYR A 218 -25.67 14.77 -18.12
N GLU A 219 -25.92 13.50 -18.42
CA GLU A 219 -27.22 12.84 -18.35
C GLU A 219 -27.41 12.03 -17.05
N GLY A 220 -26.42 12.02 -16.16
CA GLY A 220 -26.50 11.28 -14.90
C GLY A 220 -26.12 9.81 -15.03
N ASN A 221 -25.47 9.39 -16.11
CA ASN A 221 -25.02 8.01 -16.29
C ASN A 221 -23.59 7.83 -15.78
N LEU A 222 -23.34 6.70 -15.12
CA LEU A 222 -21.98 6.28 -14.82
C LEU A 222 -21.20 6.06 -16.12
N ASP A 223 -19.95 6.53 -16.15
CA ASP A 223 -19.01 6.13 -17.20
C ASP A 223 -18.69 4.64 -17.03
N TYR A 224 -19.50 3.81 -17.67
CA TYR A 224 -19.44 2.36 -17.55
C TYR A 224 -18.05 1.84 -17.95
N GLU A 225 -17.39 2.45 -18.93
CA GLU A 225 -16.05 2.06 -19.37
C GLU A 225 -15.00 2.27 -18.28
N VAL A 226 -15.07 3.37 -17.53
CA VAL A 226 -14.21 3.58 -16.36
C VAL A 226 -14.46 2.52 -15.29
N TYR A 227 -15.74 2.19 -15.05
CA TYR A 227 -16.13 1.18 -14.08
C TYR A 227 -15.63 -0.23 -14.44
N LEU A 228 -15.71 -0.60 -15.72
CA LEU A 228 -15.14 -1.81 -16.26
C LEU A 228 -13.60 -1.88 -16.06
N LYS A 229 -12.88 -0.80 -16.38
CA LYS A 229 -11.43 -0.71 -16.17
C LYS A 229 -11.04 -0.83 -14.70
N PHE A 230 -11.80 -0.19 -13.82
CA PHE A 230 -11.60 -0.29 -12.38
C PHE A 230 -11.72 -1.74 -11.92
N GLY A 231 -12.82 -2.42 -12.29
CA GLY A 231 -13.05 -3.83 -11.94
C GLY A 231 -11.93 -4.77 -12.41
N ASP A 232 -11.38 -4.55 -13.60
CA ASP A 232 -10.22 -5.28 -14.10
C ASP A 232 -8.95 -4.96 -13.27
N ARG A 233 -8.71 -3.69 -12.98
CA ARG A 233 -7.51 -3.20 -12.30
C ARG A 233 -7.39 -3.67 -10.85
N ILE A 234 -8.52 -3.80 -10.16
CA ILE A 234 -8.58 -4.37 -8.79
C ILE A 234 -8.90 -5.87 -8.78
N GLY A 235 -9.07 -6.49 -9.95
CA GLY A 235 -9.23 -7.95 -10.10
C GLY A 235 -10.58 -8.52 -9.66
N LEU A 236 -11.61 -7.68 -9.56
CA LEU A 236 -13.00 -8.10 -9.33
C LEU A 236 -13.68 -8.57 -10.62
N ARG A 237 -13.09 -8.27 -11.77
CA ARG A 237 -13.53 -8.74 -13.08
C ARG A 237 -12.44 -9.54 -13.78
N MET A 238 -12.83 -10.59 -14.49
CA MET A 238 -11.93 -11.43 -15.26
C MET A 238 -12.64 -11.95 -16.51
N LYS A 239 -12.03 -11.78 -17.69
CA LYS A 239 -12.61 -12.19 -18.99
C LYS A 239 -14.03 -11.64 -19.21
N ASP A 240 -14.21 -10.36 -18.92
CA ASP A 240 -15.48 -9.64 -19.03
C ASP A 240 -16.61 -10.08 -18.08
N GLU A 241 -16.30 -10.97 -17.11
CA GLU A 241 -17.26 -11.43 -16.09
C GLU A 241 -16.86 -10.94 -14.69
N TRP A 242 -17.85 -10.44 -13.94
CA TRP A 242 -17.69 -10.06 -12.54
C TRP A 242 -17.62 -11.30 -11.66
N LYS A 243 -16.64 -11.33 -10.76
CA LYS A 243 -16.49 -12.42 -9.80
C LYS A 243 -17.55 -12.32 -8.72
N SER A 244 -18.16 -13.45 -8.39
CA SER A 244 -18.91 -13.59 -7.17
C SER A 244 -17.99 -13.54 -5.95
N TYR A 245 -18.55 -13.26 -4.78
CA TYR A 245 -17.80 -13.20 -3.52
C TYR A 245 -16.93 -14.45 -3.25
N ASN A 246 -17.43 -15.63 -3.63
CA ASN A 246 -16.72 -16.90 -3.43
C ASN A 246 -15.54 -17.10 -4.40
N GLU A 247 -15.43 -16.29 -5.44
CA GLU A 247 -14.36 -16.34 -6.44
C GLU A 247 -13.27 -15.27 -6.18
N LEU A 248 -13.45 -14.45 -5.15
CA LEU A 248 -12.48 -13.44 -4.74
C LEU A 248 -11.22 -14.07 -4.12
N THR A 249 -10.11 -13.35 -4.20
CA THR A 249 -8.82 -13.79 -3.67
C THR A 249 -8.56 -13.14 -2.32
N PHE A 250 -8.78 -13.89 -1.23
CA PHE A 250 -8.57 -13.42 0.14
C PHE A 250 -7.13 -13.65 0.61
N SER A 251 -6.18 -12.97 -0.04
CA SER A 251 -4.77 -13.00 0.33
C SER A 251 -4.05 -11.74 -0.13
N LEU A 252 -2.88 -11.48 0.45
CA LEU A 252 -1.99 -10.43 -0.04
C LEU A 252 -1.53 -10.66 -1.50
N ASN A 253 -1.75 -11.81 -2.13
CA ASN A 253 -1.42 -11.98 -3.55
C ASN A 253 -2.48 -11.38 -4.49
N ALA A 254 -3.64 -10.94 -3.96
CA ALA A 254 -4.67 -10.29 -4.76
C ALA A 254 -4.22 -8.91 -5.28
N PRO A 255 -4.77 -8.41 -6.40
CA PRO A 255 -4.42 -7.09 -6.91
C PRO A 255 -4.60 -5.97 -5.87
N GLU A 256 -3.88 -4.87 -6.05
CA GLU A 256 -4.08 -3.67 -5.23
C GLU A 256 -5.52 -3.17 -5.34
N GLY A 257 -6.11 -2.75 -4.21
CA GLY A 257 -7.52 -2.34 -4.11
C GLY A 257 -8.54 -3.47 -4.14
N HIS A 258 -8.13 -4.75 -4.18
CA HIS A 258 -9.06 -5.88 -4.26
C HIS A 258 -10.02 -5.99 -3.07
N LEU A 259 -9.56 -5.58 -1.89
CA LEU A 259 -10.32 -5.61 -0.63
C LEU A 259 -10.28 -4.23 0.05
N PRO A 260 -11.25 -3.92 0.93
CA PRO A 260 -12.46 -4.71 1.20
C PRO A 260 -13.43 -4.75 0.02
N TYR A 261 -14.15 -5.85 -0.14
CA TYR A 261 -15.26 -5.98 -1.07
C TYR A 261 -16.51 -5.37 -0.44
N VAL A 262 -16.89 -4.19 -0.91
CA VAL A 262 -18.20 -3.61 -0.60
C VAL A 262 -19.01 -3.61 -1.88
N ASP A 263 -20.10 -4.38 -1.87
CA ASP A 263 -21.03 -4.54 -3.00
C ASP A 263 -21.54 -3.19 -3.53
N VAL A 264 -21.46 -2.12 -2.73
CA VAL A 264 -21.91 -0.78 -3.09
C VAL A 264 -20.95 0.00 -4.01
N LEU A 265 -19.67 -0.39 -4.10
CA LEU A 265 -18.87 0.05 -5.25
C LEU A 265 -19.33 -0.64 -6.53
N MET A 266 -19.99 -1.80 -6.40
CA MET A 266 -20.25 -2.72 -7.50
C MET A 266 -21.66 -2.63 -8.07
N VAL A 267 -22.61 -2.12 -7.28
CA VAL A 267 -24.01 -1.95 -7.67
C VAL A 267 -24.28 -0.47 -7.86
N ALA A 268 -23.96 0.01 -9.06
CA ALA A 268 -24.90 0.93 -9.69
C ALA A 268 -26.24 0.20 -9.69
N SER A 269 -27.22 0.67 -8.91
CA SER A 269 -28.55 0.06 -8.81
C SER A 269 -29.05 -0.36 -10.19
N ILE A 270 -28.93 -1.65 -10.52
CA ILE A 270 -29.73 -2.27 -11.58
C ILE A 270 -31.12 -2.41 -10.98
N GLY A 271 -31.78 -1.27 -10.78
CA GLY A 271 -33.21 -1.19 -10.63
C GLY A 271 -33.81 -1.43 -12.01
N CYS A 272 -34.04 -2.68 -12.38
CA CYS A 272 -35.08 -2.98 -13.35
C CYS A 272 -36.43 -2.68 -12.67
N SER A 273 -36.90 -1.44 -12.74
CA SER A 273 -38.33 -1.18 -12.57
C SER A 273 -39.03 -1.48 -13.90
N GLU A 274 -40.27 -1.96 -13.84
CA GLU A 274 -41.13 -2.22 -15.01
C GLU A 274 -41.39 -0.98 -15.90
N PHE A 275 -40.82 0.18 -15.56
CA PHE A 275 -41.05 1.46 -16.22
C PHE A 275 -39.80 2.13 -16.82
N GLY A 276 -38.60 1.52 -16.73
CA GLY A 276 -37.44 1.99 -17.50
C GLY A 276 -36.91 3.38 -17.14
N GLU A 277 -37.15 3.86 -15.91
CA GLU A 277 -36.50 5.07 -15.40
C GLU A 277 -35.17 4.71 -14.73
N PHE A 278 -34.09 5.18 -15.34
CA PHE A 278 -32.72 5.06 -14.87
C PHE A 278 -32.46 6.15 -13.83
N VAL A 279 -32.18 5.78 -12.59
CA VAL A 279 -31.73 6.70 -11.54
C VAL A 279 -30.21 6.56 -11.47
N GLY A 280 -29.49 7.60 -11.86
CA GLY A 280 -28.03 7.64 -11.81
C GLY A 280 -27.54 7.21 -10.44
N ALA A 281 -26.78 6.12 -10.39
CA ALA A 281 -26.18 5.66 -9.15
C ALA A 281 -24.90 6.47 -8.92
N GLU A 282 -24.98 7.45 -8.05
CA GLU A 282 -23.81 7.98 -7.37
C GLU A 282 -23.14 6.78 -6.66
N SER A 283 -21.83 6.59 -6.79
CA SER A 283 -21.15 5.76 -5.80
C SER A 283 -21.05 6.59 -4.53
N SER A 284 -22.14 6.58 -3.75
CA SER A 284 -22.33 7.33 -2.51
C SER A 284 -21.13 7.14 -1.56
N LEU A 285 -20.50 5.95 -1.60
CA LEU A 285 -19.27 5.66 -0.88
C LEU A 285 -18.04 6.42 -1.40
N LEU A 286 -17.78 6.48 -2.71
CA LEU A 286 -16.62 7.24 -3.26
C LEU A 286 -16.74 8.74 -3.00
N SER A 287 -17.95 9.29 -3.15
CA SER A 287 -18.26 10.66 -2.78
C SER A 287 -18.01 10.90 -1.29
N ARG A 288 -18.41 9.94 -0.45
CA ARG A 288 -18.18 10.03 1.00
C ARG A 288 -16.72 9.92 1.39
N ILE A 289 -15.95 9.02 0.78
CA ILE A 289 -14.49 8.87 0.98
C ILE A 289 -13.81 10.22 0.68
N ASP A 290 -14.20 10.88 -0.42
CA ASP A 290 -13.72 12.22 -0.77
C ASP A 290 -14.08 13.29 0.27
N THR A 291 -15.35 13.34 0.67
CA THR A 291 -15.83 14.29 1.70
C THR A 291 -15.14 14.06 3.06
N CYS A 292 -14.77 12.82 3.36
CA CYS A 292 -14.06 12.45 4.57
C CYS A 292 -12.54 12.66 4.49
N ASN A 293 -12.01 13.16 3.37
CA ASN A 293 -10.58 13.39 3.12
C ASN A 293 -9.73 12.13 3.26
N LEU A 294 -10.21 11.02 2.70
CA LEU A 294 -9.43 9.80 2.46
C LEU A 294 -8.85 9.80 1.03
#